data_AF-A0AAN9BME6-F1
#
_entry.id   AF-A0AAN9BME6-F1
#
_cell.length_a   1.000
_cell.length_b   1.000
_cell.length_c   1.000
_cell.angle_alpha   90.00
_cell.angle_beta   90.00
_cell.angle_gamma   90.00
#
_symmetry.space_group_name_H-M   'P 1'
#
loop_
_entity.id
_entity.type
_entity.pdbx_description
1 polymer ?
#
loop_
_entity_poly.entity_id
_entity_poly.type
_entity_poly.pdbx_seq_one_letter_code
_entity_poly.pdbx_strand_id
1 'polypeptide(L)'
;MALLHILTNMPPTFGEICLQILDQMVAKKHFLFSTDSYHPQSIKAQERERRGKSEKIIVDGPSTRKPGDFKQLLANDDNKKQFCQLLFRVWSDQRAASRLEKTDMAVLIVEGRAHKLTSSNGKVEAHEINTIYSNQDETDTRVVLYLHHAAAIGYKDAVVRTPDTDIFVILLYHAHEIKLNVYLDTGSGKHRRLINVTEFAESLGKNYCAALLGYYVWSGEDCTSAFKGKGKVGPLKKLQKNPKFQEAFARLGDEWSIHHEVDESLEQFACVMYGHSRELSVNTVRGKMLCKMVGEDEKLTAKSKVDLARLPPCRAALQPHNKRVNHRVALYKRAHIAIVEKPKPYDEGQGWMRNAKDLLEPIWSSKPILPASLIDLLAAIDPKDKETEDEEDMEVDEVDFDAMFESDEEL
;
A
#
# COMPACT_ATOMS: atom_id res chain seq x y z
N MET A 1 0.08 11.09 -3.82
CA MET A 1 -0.91 12.22 -3.77
C MET A 1 -1.35 12.61 -2.34
N ALA A 2 -0.95 11.87 -1.30
CA ALA A 2 -1.45 12.07 0.06
C ALA A 2 -1.26 13.50 0.62
N LEU A 3 -0.16 14.19 0.28
CA LEU A 3 0.08 15.58 0.70
C LEU A 3 -0.95 16.58 0.14
N LEU A 4 -1.63 16.28 -0.98
CA LEU A 4 -2.67 17.15 -1.55
C LEU A 4 -3.93 17.17 -0.69
N HIS A 5 -4.24 16.07 0.00
CA HIS A 5 -5.40 16.00 0.88
C HIS A 5 -5.26 16.90 2.11
N ILE A 6 -4.03 17.33 2.40
CA ILE A 6 -3.67 18.18 3.54
C ILE A 6 -3.66 19.68 3.13
N LEU A 7 -3.80 20.00 1.84
CA LEU A 7 -3.86 21.38 1.37
C LEU A 7 -5.16 22.04 1.85
N THR A 8 -5.03 22.97 2.79
CA THR A 8 -6.11 23.87 3.20
C THR A 8 -6.04 25.18 2.39
N ASN A 9 -7.19 25.81 2.19
CA ASN A 9 -7.30 27.09 1.47
C ASN A 9 -6.68 27.06 0.05
N MET A 10 -7.09 26.07 -0.76
CA MET A 10 -6.60 25.93 -2.13
C MET A 10 -6.97 27.13 -3.02
N PRO A 11 -6.00 27.70 -3.75
CA PRO A 11 -6.21 28.76 -4.74
C PRO A 11 -7.25 28.41 -5.81
N PRO A 12 -7.81 29.42 -6.50
CA PRO A 12 -8.87 29.19 -7.48
C PRO A 12 -8.41 28.47 -8.75
N THR A 13 -7.12 28.48 -9.09
CA THR A 13 -6.59 27.83 -10.30
C THR A 13 -5.60 26.72 -10.01
N PHE A 14 -5.50 25.73 -10.91
CA PHE A 14 -4.53 24.64 -10.75
C PHE A 14 -3.08 25.13 -10.79
N GLY A 15 -2.76 26.17 -11.56
CA GLY A 15 -1.43 26.76 -11.60
C GLY A 15 -1.02 27.32 -10.25
N GLU A 16 -1.91 28.06 -9.60
CA GLU A 16 -1.66 28.58 -8.25
C GLU A 16 -1.60 27.47 -7.20
N ILE A 17 -2.40 26.41 -7.32
CA ILE A 17 -2.29 25.22 -6.46
C ILE A 17 -0.90 24.57 -6.63
N CYS A 18 -0.42 24.41 -7.87
CA CYS A 18 0.92 23.87 -8.14
C CYS A 18 2.01 24.73 -7.48
N LEU A 19 1.90 26.06 -7.56
CA LEU A 19 2.83 26.98 -6.91
C LEU A 19 2.72 26.96 -5.39
N GLN A 20 1.52 26.81 -4.83
CA GLN A 20 1.30 26.67 -3.39
C GLN A 20 1.98 25.40 -2.84
N ILE A 21 1.95 24.30 -3.59
CA ILE A 21 2.68 23.08 -3.23
C ILE A 21 4.19 23.35 -3.27
N LEU A 22 4.69 24.04 -4.30
CA LEU A 22 6.10 24.42 -4.38
C LEU A 22 6.52 25.29 -3.19
N ASP A 23 5.68 26.25 -2.79
CA ASP A 23 5.92 27.13 -1.65
C ASP A 23 6.13 26.34 -0.34
N GLN A 24 5.45 25.21 -0.16
CA GLN A 24 5.65 24.32 0.98
C GLN A 24 6.98 23.55 0.91
N MET A 25 7.48 23.28 -0.30
CA MET A 25 8.71 22.52 -0.52
C MET A 25 9.95 23.41 -0.44
N VAL A 26 9.93 24.61 -1.03
CA VAL A 26 11.09 25.54 -1.06
C VAL A 26 11.44 26.13 0.30
N ALA A 27 10.59 25.95 1.31
CA ALA A 27 10.97 26.14 2.71
C ALA A 27 12.14 25.22 3.12
N LYS A 28 12.42 24.17 2.34
CA LYS A 28 13.59 23.30 2.43
C LYS A 28 14.56 23.67 1.32
N LYS A 29 15.85 23.86 1.66
CA LYS A 29 16.90 24.15 0.68
C LYS A 29 17.15 23.00 -0.30
N HIS A 30 16.93 21.75 0.15
CA HIS A 30 17.12 20.54 -0.63
C HIS A 30 15.86 19.69 -0.50
N PHE A 31 15.22 19.35 -1.61
CA PHE A 31 14.04 18.48 -1.58
C PHE A 31 13.88 17.64 -2.84
N LEU A 32 13.15 16.55 -2.66
CA LEU A 32 12.68 15.67 -3.72
C LEU A 32 11.16 15.49 -3.53
N PHE A 33 10.39 15.74 -4.58
CA PHE A 33 8.93 15.56 -4.59
C PHE A 33 8.55 14.52 -5.63
N SER A 34 7.85 13.47 -5.22
CA SER A 34 7.46 12.36 -6.10
C SER A 34 5.95 12.18 -6.13
N THR A 35 5.42 11.93 -7.33
CA THR A 35 4.02 11.57 -7.56
C THR A 35 3.90 10.14 -8.05
N ASP A 36 2.79 9.47 -7.74
CA ASP A 36 2.51 8.13 -8.24
C ASP A 36 2.36 8.11 -9.76
N SER A 37 2.54 6.93 -10.36
CA SER A 37 2.27 6.64 -11.75
C SER A 37 0.93 5.91 -11.87
N TYR A 38 0.06 6.37 -12.76
CA TYR A 38 -1.28 5.81 -12.94
C TYR A 38 -1.35 4.98 -14.22
N HIS A 39 -1.38 3.65 -14.07
CA HIS A 39 -1.50 2.70 -15.16
C HIS A 39 -2.82 1.91 -15.07
N PRO A 40 -3.53 1.68 -16.20
CA PRO A 40 -4.80 0.93 -16.21
C PRO A 40 -4.70 -0.51 -15.69
N GLN A 41 -3.57 -1.19 -15.93
CA GLN A 41 -3.32 -2.57 -15.50
C GLN A 41 -2.56 -2.64 -14.17
N SER A 42 -2.75 -1.65 -13.30
CA SER A 42 -2.16 -1.65 -11.96
C SER A 42 -2.98 -2.53 -11.01
N ILE A 43 -2.32 -3.20 -10.05
CA ILE A 43 -3.00 -4.02 -9.03
C ILE A 43 -3.87 -3.19 -8.07
N LYS A 44 -3.58 -1.88 -7.92
CA LYS A 44 -4.43 -0.93 -7.18
C LYS A 44 -5.61 -0.41 -8.01
N ALA A 45 -5.77 -0.80 -9.29
CA ALA A 45 -6.84 -0.25 -10.14
C ALA A 45 -8.24 -0.53 -9.58
N GLN A 46 -8.48 -1.73 -9.04
CA GLN A 46 -9.77 -2.05 -8.40
C GLN A 46 -10.00 -1.29 -7.11
N GLU A 47 -8.99 -1.15 -6.27
CA GLU A 47 -9.13 -0.39 -5.03
C GLU A 47 -9.41 1.09 -5.33
N ARG A 48 -8.80 1.64 -6.38
CA ARG A 48 -9.13 2.98 -6.88
C ARG A 48 -10.56 3.06 -7.42
N GLU A 49 -11.06 2.00 -8.07
CA GLU A 49 -12.44 1.91 -8.54
C GLU A 49 -13.44 1.94 -7.37
N ARG A 50 -13.12 1.24 -6.27
CA ARG A 50 -13.92 1.19 -5.03
C ARG A 50 -13.97 2.52 -4.30
N ARG A 51 -12.85 3.26 -4.25
CA ARG A 51 -12.75 4.59 -3.62
C ARG A 51 -13.56 5.68 -4.33
N GLY A 52 -14.25 5.33 -5.40
CA GLY A 52 -15.18 6.18 -6.11
C GLY A 52 -14.68 6.57 -7.50
N LYS A 53 -15.65 6.89 -8.36
CA LYS A 53 -15.39 7.42 -9.70
C LYS A 53 -15.89 8.86 -9.75
N SER A 54 -15.08 9.73 -10.32
CA SER A 54 -15.53 11.07 -10.70
C SER A 54 -15.40 11.27 -12.21
N GLU A 55 -16.10 12.28 -12.69
CA GLU A 55 -16.00 12.69 -14.09
C GLU A 55 -14.58 13.12 -14.42
N LYS A 56 -14.18 12.80 -15.65
CA LYS A 56 -12.93 13.29 -16.21
C LYS A 56 -13.06 14.80 -16.44
N ILE A 57 -12.20 15.56 -15.79
CA ILE A 57 -12.10 17.00 -15.96
C ILE A 57 -10.90 17.27 -16.88
N ILE A 58 -11.09 18.19 -17.83
CA ILE A 58 -10.01 18.64 -18.70
C ILE A 58 -9.20 19.69 -17.94
N VAL A 59 -7.98 19.33 -17.56
CA VAL A 59 -7.02 20.27 -16.97
C VAL A 59 -6.19 20.86 -18.12
N ASP A 60 -6.78 21.80 -18.83
CA ASP A 60 -6.21 22.39 -20.07
C ASP A 60 -4.92 23.18 -19.81
N GLY A 61 -4.77 23.77 -18.62
CA GLY A 61 -3.54 24.43 -18.25
C GLY A 61 -3.56 25.12 -16.89
N PRO A 62 -2.53 25.94 -16.59
CA PRO A 62 -2.39 26.59 -15.29
C PRO A 62 -3.56 27.51 -14.92
N SER A 63 -4.21 28.13 -15.91
CA SER A 63 -5.35 29.03 -15.70
C SER A 63 -6.68 28.31 -15.49
N THR A 64 -6.71 26.98 -15.66
CA THR A 64 -7.93 26.19 -15.44
C THR A 64 -8.36 26.31 -13.98
N ARG A 65 -9.64 26.64 -13.75
CA ARG A 65 -10.19 26.75 -12.39
C ARG A 65 -10.33 25.38 -11.76
N LYS A 66 -10.06 25.29 -10.46
CA LYS A 66 -10.34 24.07 -9.71
C LYS A 66 -11.86 23.82 -9.66
N PRO A 67 -12.31 22.55 -9.64
CA PRO A 67 -13.71 22.25 -9.35
C PRO A 67 -14.09 22.67 -7.92
N GLY A 68 -15.40 22.76 -7.67
CA GLY A 68 -15.92 23.01 -6.32
C GLY A 68 -15.47 21.95 -5.33
N ASP A 69 -15.61 20.67 -5.72
CA ASP A 69 -15.13 19.52 -4.97
C ASP A 69 -13.79 19.01 -5.54
N PHE A 70 -12.69 19.45 -4.93
CA PHE A 70 -11.35 19.02 -5.31
C PHE A 70 -11.07 17.56 -4.91
N LYS A 71 -11.74 17.04 -3.87
CA LYS A 71 -11.53 15.65 -3.44
C LYS A 71 -12.07 14.69 -4.50
N GLN A 72 -13.24 14.99 -5.07
CA GLN A 72 -13.77 14.21 -6.19
C GLN A 72 -12.81 14.21 -7.39
N LEU A 73 -12.16 15.33 -7.71
CA LEU A 73 -11.17 15.34 -8.79
C LEU A 73 -10.07 14.31 -8.57
N LEU A 74 -9.59 14.18 -7.33
CA LEU A 74 -8.57 13.21 -6.95
C LEU A 74 -9.08 11.75 -6.96
N ALA A 75 -10.38 11.49 -7.08
CA ALA A 75 -10.91 10.13 -7.22
C ALA A 75 -10.65 9.53 -8.62
N ASN A 76 -10.39 10.37 -9.64
CA ASN A 76 -10.19 9.91 -11.02
C ASN A 76 -8.70 9.88 -11.41
N ASP A 77 -8.24 8.73 -11.92
CA ASP A 77 -6.84 8.50 -12.26
C ASP A 77 -6.34 9.36 -13.44
N ASP A 78 -7.19 9.62 -14.44
CA ASP A 78 -6.84 10.53 -15.54
C ASP A 78 -6.69 11.97 -15.04
N ASN A 79 -7.52 12.40 -14.09
CA ASN A 79 -7.42 13.73 -13.48
C ASN A 79 -6.13 13.86 -12.66
N LYS A 80 -5.79 12.85 -11.85
CA LYS A 80 -4.51 12.79 -11.12
C LYS A 80 -3.32 12.86 -12.06
N LYS A 81 -3.35 12.08 -13.15
CA LYS A 81 -2.29 12.07 -14.16
C LYS A 81 -2.12 13.44 -14.82
N GLN A 82 -3.21 14.05 -15.29
CA GLN A 82 -3.19 15.41 -15.84
C GLN A 82 -2.63 16.43 -14.84
N PHE A 83 -3.02 16.32 -13.57
CA PHE A 83 -2.51 17.21 -12.52
C PHE A 83 -1.01 17.03 -12.26
N CYS A 84 -0.50 15.79 -12.21
CA CYS A 84 0.94 15.54 -12.05
C CYS A 84 1.75 16.07 -13.24
N GLN A 85 1.23 15.95 -14.45
CA GLN A 85 1.85 16.54 -15.64
C GLN A 85 1.80 18.07 -15.61
N LEU A 86 0.72 18.66 -15.10
CA LEU A 86 0.62 20.11 -14.92
C LEU A 86 1.60 20.62 -13.86
N LEU A 87 1.80 19.88 -12.75
CA LEU A 87 2.81 20.19 -11.74
C LEU A 87 4.19 20.34 -12.40
N PHE A 88 4.58 19.37 -13.23
CA PHE A 88 5.84 19.46 -13.97
C PHE A 88 5.91 20.67 -14.90
N ARG A 89 4.85 20.94 -15.67
CA ARG A 89 4.79 22.11 -16.56
C ARG A 89 4.92 23.42 -15.80
N VAL A 90 4.23 23.58 -14.67
CA VAL A 90 4.24 24.82 -13.87
C VAL A 90 5.57 25.00 -13.16
N TRP A 91 6.15 23.94 -12.60
CA TRP A 91 7.41 24.02 -11.87
C TRP A 91 8.61 24.22 -12.80
N SER A 92 8.50 23.81 -14.06
CA SER A 92 9.52 24.03 -15.09
C SER A 92 9.32 25.36 -15.85
N ASP A 93 8.36 26.19 -15.43
CA ASP A 93 8.02 27.46 -16.06
C ASP A 93 8.60 28.66 -15.28
N GLN A 94 8.74 29.79 -15.97
CA GLN A 94 9.16 31.06 -15.42
C GLN A 94 8.48 31.47 -14.11
N ARG A 95 7.19 31.12 -13.93
CA ARG A 95 6.41 31.42 -12.72
C ARG A 95 6.98 30.79 -11.45
N ALA A 96 7.72 29.70 -11.58
CA ALA A 96 8.39 29.02 -10.46
C ALA A 96 9.81 29.53 -10.21
N ALA A 97 10.40 30.34 -11.11
CA ALA A 97 11.80 30.74 -11.07
C ALA A 97 12.21 31.38 -9.73
N SER A 98 11.47 32.39 -9.27
CA SER A 98 11.77 33.10 -8.01
C SER A 98 11.61 32.24 -6.75
N ARG A 99 10.86 31.13 -6.84
CA ARG A 99 10.73 30.16 -5.75
C ARG A 99 11.92 29.22 -5.74
N LEU A 100 12.30 28.71 -6.91
CA LEU A 100 13.40 27.76 -7.09
C LEU A 100 14.78 28.40 -6.89
N GLU A 101 14.93 29.70 -7.13
CA GLU A 101 16.16 30.46 -6.78
C GLU A 101 16.51 30.40 -5.29
N LYS A 102 15.54 30.07 -4.43
CA LYS A 102 15.76 29.94 -2.97
C LYS A 102 16.25 28.55 -2.56
N THR A 103 16.42 27.64 -3.52
CA THR A 103 16.73 26.24 -3.28
C THR A 103 18.05 25.83 -3.91
N ASP A 104 18.82 25.02 -3.20
CA ASP A 104 20.10 24.49 -3.67
C ASP A 104 19.90 23.21 -4.51
N MET A 105 18.88 22.42 -4.17
CA MET A 105 18.48 21.23 -4.91
C MET A 105 16.96 21.05 -4.90
N ALA A 106 16.35 21.07 -6.09
CA ALA A 106 14.95 20.77 -6.29
C ALA A 106 14.81 19.64 -7.31
N VAL A 107 14.23 18.51 -6.90
CA VAL A 107 13.94 17.37 -7.80
C VAL A 107 12.45 17.07 -7.81
N LEU A 108 11.86 17.04 -9.00
CA LEU A 108 10.47 16.66 -9.21
C LEU A 108 10.40 15.34 -10.00
N ILE A 109 9.71 14.35 -9.44
CA ILE A 109 9.46 13.06 -10.08
C ILE A 109 8.00 12.96 -10.47
N VAL A 110 7.76 12.77 -11.76
CA VAL A 110 6.43 12.56 -12.34
C VAL A 110 6.49 11.32 -13.21
N GLU A 111 5.54 10.39 -13.00
CA GLU A 111 5.46 9.13 -13.75
C GLU A 111 6.81 8.36 -13.78
N GLY A 112 7.55 8.38 -12.67
CA GLY A 112 8.83 7.69 -12.51
C GLY A 112 10.04 8.38 -13.14
N ARG A 113 9.85 9.53 -13.79
CA ARG A 113 10.94 10.33 -14.38
C ARG A 113 11.32 11.48 -13.46
N ALA A 114 12.59 11.51 -13.06
CA ALA A 114 13.12 12.52 -12.17
C ALA A 114 13.72 13.69 -12.93
N HIS A 115 13.36 14.91 -12.53
CA HIS A 115 13.83 16.14 -13.15
C HIS A 115 14.41 17.05 -12.09
N LYS A 116 15.69 17.39 -12.23
CA LYS A 116 16.34 18.45 -11.45
C LYS A 116 15.89 19.80 -12.01
N LEU A 117 15.30 20.62 -11.18
CA LEU A 117 14.86 21.97 -11.54
C LEU A 117 15.91 22.98 -11.07
N THR A 118 16.44 23.77 -11.99
CA THR A 118 17.40 24.85 -11.70
C THR A 118 16.87 26.16 -12.22
N SER A 119 16.91 27.21 -11.41
CA SER A 119 16.53 28.56 -11.83
C SER A 119 17.74 29.46 -11.94
N SER A 120 17.88 30.16 -13.07
CA SER A 120 18.91 31.18 -13.28
C SER A 120 18.38 32.32 -14.14
N ASN A 121 18.71 33.56 -13.78
CA ASN A 121 18.28 34.78 -14.47
C ASN A 121 16.76 34.87 -14.68
N GLY A 122 15.99 34.37 -13.71
CA GLY A 122 14.57 34.17 -13.88
C GLY A 122 14.30 33.36 -15.16
N LYS A 123 14.78 32.12 -15.22
CA LYS A 123 14.38 31.06 -16.17
C LYS A 123 14.58 29.74 -15.46
N VAL A 124 13.65 28.81 -15.65
CA VAL A 124 13.77 27.47 -15.09
C VAL A 124 14.20 26.50 -16.19
N GLU A 125 15.20 25.69 -15.88
CA GLU A 125 15.62 24.55 -16.69
C GLU A 125 15.32 23.26 -15.92
N ALA A 126 14.83 22.25 -16.64
CA ALA A 126 14.57 20.92 -16.10
C ALA A 126 15.54 19.92 -16.75
N HIS A 127 16.41 19.31 -15.93
CA HIS A 127 17.41 18.34 -16.35
C HIS A 127 17.03 16.95 -15.84
N GLU A 128 16.87 15.98 -16.73
CA GLU A 128 16.47 14.62 -16.35
C GLU A 128 17.60 13.88 -15.60
N ILE A 129 17.27 13.24 -14.48
CA ILE A 129 18.19 12.41 -13.68
C ILE A 129 17.89 10.94 -13.96
N ASN A 130 18.52 10.41 -15.02
CA ASN A 130 18.28 9.04 -15.48
C ASN A 130 18.64 7.96 -14.43
N THR A 131 19.56 8.25 -13.50
CA THR A 131 20.01 7.27 -12.49
C THR A 131 18.92 6.85 -11.51
N ILE A 132 17.85 7.65 -11.37
CA ILE A 132 16.71 7.37 -10.49
C ILE A 132 15.39 7.29 -11.26
N TYR A 133 15.45 7.12 -12.59
CA TYR A 133 14.28 6.71 -13.36
C TYR A 133 13.79 5.35 -12.87
N SER A 134 12.47 5.18 -12.71
CA SER A 134 11.92 3.91 -12.25
C SER A 134 10.64 3.51 -12.96
N ASN A 135 10.50 2.20 -13.21
CA ASN A 135 9.29 1.57 -13.75
C ASN A 135 8.29 1.14 -12.66
N GLN A 136 8.56 1.48 -11.39
CA GLN A 136 7.65 1.18 -10.29
C GLN A 136 6.50 2.20 -10.24
N ASP A 137 5.28 1.71 -10.05
CA ASP A 137 4.05 2.50 -10.12
C ASP A 137 3.93 3.49 -8.94
N GLU A 138 4.30 3.06 -7.73
CA GLU A 138 4.00 3.75 -6.48
C GLU A 138 5.20 4.55 -5.96
N THR A 139 4.94 5.72 -5.41
CA THR A 139 5.98 6.50 -4.71
C THR A 139 6.54 5.74 -3.51
N ASP A 140 5.70 4.98 -2.82
CA ASP A 140 6.05 4.20 -1.62
C ASP A 140 7.19 3.23 -1.91
N THR A 141 7.17 2.65 -3.11
CA THR A 141 8.18 1.69 -3.58
C THR A 141 9.43 2.34 -4.18
N ARG A 142 9.40 3.64 -4.50
CA ARG A 142 10.55 4.37 -5.07
C ARG A 142 11.34 5.16 -4.04
N VAL A 143 10.78 5.40 -2.85
CA VAL A 143 11.44 6.19 -1.80
C VAL A 143 12.82 5.64 -1.44
N VAL A 144 12.97 4.31 -1.42
CA VAL A 144 14.24 3.64 -1.11
C VAL A 144 15.31 3.93 -2.17
N LEU A 145 14.94 3.87 -3.47
CA LEU A 145 15.82 4.28 -4.57
C LEU A 145 16.30 5.72 -4.40
N TYR A 146 15.40 6.64 -4.00
CA TYR A 146 15.75 8.04 -3.78
C TYR A 146 16.72 8.23 -2.60
N LEU A 147 16.55 7.45 -1.54
CA LEU A 147 17.47 7.46 -0.39
C LEU A 147 18.86 6.96 -0.78
N HIS A 148 18.97 5.89 -1.57
CA HIS A 148 20.27 5.45 -2.10
C HIS A 148 20.91 6.52 -3.00
N HIS A 149 20.13 7.22 -3.81
CA HIS A 149 20.64 8.33 -4.61
C HIS A 149 21.14 9.48 -3.75
N ALA A 150 20.40 9.88 -2.71
CA ALA A 150 20.83 10.90 -1.76
C ALA A 150 22.15 10.49 -1.06
N ALA A 151 22.30 9.23 -0.66
CA ALA A 151 23.56 8.72 -0.12
C ALA A 151 24.71 8.82 -1.13
N ALA A 152 24.45 8.47 -2.39
CA ALA A 152 25.45 8.47 -3.47
C ALA A 152 25.96 9.88 -3.80
N ILE A 153 25.11 10.91 -3.69
CA ILE A 153 25.48 12.31 -3.93
C ILE A 153 25.99 13.03 -2.67
N GLY A 154 26.19 12.29 -1.56
CA GLY A 154 26.96 12.74 -0.39
C GLY A 154 26.15 13.18 0.83
N TYR A 155 24.82 13.05 0.83
CA TYR A 155 24.03 13.32 2.04
C TYR A 155 24.33 12.27 3.12
N LYS A 156 24.07 12.64 4.38
CA LYS A 156 24.20 11.78 5.56
C LYS A 156 22.88 11.50 6.25
N ASP A 157 21.94 12.44 6.14
CA ASP A 157 20.64 12.38 6.77
C ASP A 157 19.56 12.65 5.72
N ALA A 158 18.42 11.98 5.84
CA ALA A 158 17.26 12.22 4.99
C ALA A 158 15.97 12.16 5.82
N VAL A 159 15.02 13.03 5.46
CA VAL A 159 13.68 13.02 6.05
C VAL A 159 12.68 12.63 4.97
N VAL A 160 11.99 11.52 5.19
CA VAL A 160 10.87 11.06 4.35
C VAL A 160 9.59 11.59 4.99
N ARG A 161 8.89 12.48 4.30
CA ARG A 161 7.61 13.01 4.77
C ARG A 161 6.45 12.33 4.07
N THR A 162 5.65 11.59 4.84
CA THR A 162 4.48 10.88 4.32
C THR A 162 3.51 10.54 5.46
N PRO A 163 2.19 10.59 5.22
CA PRO A 163 1.21 10.01 6.14
C PRO A 163 1.05 8.48 5.91
N ASP A 164 1.67 7.92 4.88
CA ASP A 164 1.48 6.52 4.49
C ASP A 164 2.28 5.56 5.38
N THR A 165 1.60 4.55 5.92
CA THR A 165 2.19 3.52 6.80
C THR A 165 2.96 2.47 5.99
N ASP A 166 2.62 2.24 4.71
CA ASP A 166 3.34 1.31 3.84
C ASP A 166 4.83 1.68 3.79
N ILE A 167 5.12 2.99 3.65
CA ILE A 167 6.48 3.52 3.60
C ILE A 167 7.24 3.21 4.90
N PHE A 168 6.62 3.30 6.07
CA PHE A 168 7.31 3.02 7.32
C PHE A 168 7.87 1.58 7.35
N VAL A 169 7.03 0.61 7.01
CA VAL A 169 7.42 -0.81 7.05
C VAL A 169 8.44 -1.13 5.94
N ILE A 170 8.30 -0.52 4.76
CA ILE A 170 9.30 -0.62 3.68
C ILE A 170 10.65 -0.05 4.13
N LEU A 171 10.67 1.12 4.76
CA LEU A 171 11.91 1.72 5.25
C LEU A 171 12.58 0.89 6.33
N LEU A 172 11.81 0.28 7.26
CA LEU A 172 12.37 -0.61 8.28
C LEU A 172 13.10 -1.81 7.67
N TYR A 173 12.54 -2.40 6.62
CA TYR A 173 13.20 -3.50 5.89
C TYR A 173 14.54 -3.07 5.29
N HIS A 174 14.58 -1.91 4.61
CA HIS A 174 15.77 -1.42 3.90
C HIS A 174 16.77 -0.66 4.78
N ALA A 175 16.41 -0.26 6.00
CA ALA A 175 17.20 0.63 6.85
C ALA A 175 18.66 0.17 7.05
N HIS A 176 18.89 -1.13 7.20
CA HIS A 176 20.22 -1.72 7.39
C HIS A 176 21.13 -1.63 6.13
N GLU A 177 20.56 -1.35 4.97
CA GLU A 177 21.25 -1.28 3.68
C GLU A 177 21.40 0.16 3.16
N ILE A 178 20.59 1.08 3.69
CA ILE A 178 20.63 2.49 3.36
C ILE A 178 21.78 3.17 4.11
N LYS A 179 22.70 3.82 3.38
CA LYS A 179 23.85 4.54 3.94
C LYS A 179 23.50 5.98 4.35
N LEU A 180 22.38 6.15 5.06
CA LEU A 180 21.87 7.41 5.60
C LEU A 180 21.23 7.18 6.96
N ASN A 181 21.20 8.21 7.79
CA ASN A 181 20.25 8.31 8.89
C ASN A 181 18.89 8.73 8.30
N VAL A 182 17.90 7.86 8.38
CA VAL A 182 16.58 8.06 7.78
C VAL A 182 15.57 8.39 8.87
N TYR A 183 14.92 9.54 8.73
CA TYR A 183 13.84 9.96 9.60
C TYR A 183 12.51 9.92 8.84
N LEU A 184 11.46 9.40 9.47
CA LEU A 184 10.09 9.45 8.97
C LEU A 184 9.32 10.58 9.67
N ASP A 185 8.86 11.55 8.90
CA ASP A 185 7.99 12.64 9.32
C ASP A 185 6.54 12.32 8.94
N THR A 186 5.76 11.86 9.92
CA THR A 186 4.39 11.35 9.74
C THR A 186 3.40 12.05 10.68
N GLY A 187 2.10 11.88 10.43
CA GLY A 187 1.02 12.53 11.17
C GLY A 187 0.83 14.01 10.82
N SER A 188 -0.13 14.65 11.50
CA SER A 188 -0.48 16.05 11.27
C SER A 188 -0.80 16.79 12.56
N GLY A 189 -0.63 18.12 12.56
CA GLY A 189 -0.94 18.96 13.72
C GLY A 189 -0.22 18.52 15.00
N LYS A 190 -1.01 18.22 16.04
CA LYS A 190 -0.52 17.76 17.36
C LYS A 190 -0.02 16.30 17.35
N HIS A 191 -0.41 15.50 16.36
CA HIS A 191 -0.03 14.09 16.23
C HIS A 191 1.13 13.90 15.26
N ARG A 192 1.77 14.99 14.82
CA ARG A 192 2.95 14.91 13.95
C ARG A 192 4.13 14.37 14.75
N ARG A 193 4.77 13.32 14.22
CA ARG A 193 5.90 12.62 14.84
C ARG A 193 7.06 12.53 13.85
N LEU A 194 8.28 12.65 14.37
CA LEU A 194 9.51 12.41 13.64
C LEU A 194 10.18 11.16 14.24
N ILE A 195 10.22 10.07 13.48
CA ILE A 195 10.71 8.77 13.93
C ILE A 195 12.08 8.53 13.28
N ASN A 196 13.11 8.20 14.07
CA ASN A 196 14.40 7.76 13.54
C ASN A 196 14.29 6.29 13.10
N VAL A 197 14.06 6.06 11.81
CA VAL A 197 13.83 4.72 11.26
C VAL A 197 15.10 3.88 11.29
N THR A 198 16.27 4.51 11.12
CA THR A 198 17.56 3.81 11.17
C THR A 198 17.78 3.18 12.54
N GLU A 199 17.72 3.98 13.61
CA GLU A 199 17.88 3.51 14.99
C GLU A 199 16.79 2.52 15.39
N PHE A 200 15.55 2.74 14.95
CA PHE A 200 14.46 1.84 15.24
C PHE A 200 14.60 0.48 14.55
N ALA A 201 15.09 0.46 13.30
CA ALA A 201 15.40 -0.80 12.62
C ALA A 201 16.55 -1.55 13.30
N GLU A 202 17.58 -0.83 13.77
CA GLU A 202 18.71 -1.42 14.51
C GLU A 202 18.25 -2.10 15.80
N SER A 203 17.32 -1.49 16.55
CA SER A 203 16.79 -2.07 17.80
C SER A 203 15.93 -3.31 17.57
N LEU A 204 15.19 -3.37 16.45
CA LEU A 204 14.39 -4.51 16.04
C LEU A 204 15.23 -5.66 15.46
N GLY A 205 16.29 -5.32 14.74
CA GLY A 205 17.17 -6.24 14.03
C GLY A 205 16.64 -6.66 12.64
N LYS A 206 17.57 -6.84 11.70
CA LYS A 206 17.31 -7.10 10.27
C LYS A 206 16.28 -8.21 10.01
N ASN A 207 16.41 -9.35 10.69
CA ASN A 207 15.53 -10.50 10.46
C ASN A 207 14.08 -10.21 10.87
N TYR A 208 13.88 -9.50 11.98
CA TYR A 208 12.55 -9.15 12.44
C TYR A 208 11.91 -8.07 11.54
N CYS A 209 12.68 -7.10 11.06
CA CYS A 209 12.20 -6.14 10.05
C CYS A 209 11.72 -6.84 8.77
N ALA A 210 12.42 -7.90 8.32
CA ALA A 210 11.97 -8.72 7.19
C ALA A 210 10.67 -9.49 7.49
N ALA A 211 10.56 -10.09 8.67
CA ALA A 211 9.32 -10.72 9.10
C ALA A 211 8.16 -9.72 9.19
N LEU A 212 8.41 -8.51 9.70
CA LEU A 212 7.42 -7.45 9.85
C LEU A 212 6.87 -7.00 8.50
N LEU A 213 7.72 -6.85 7.49
CA LEU A 213 7.28 -6.52 6.12
C LEU A 213 6.33 -7.59 5.56
N GLY A 214 6.73 -8.86 5.65
CA GLY A 214 5.89 -9.97 5.18
C GLY A 214 4.56 -10.05 5.94
N TYR A 215 4.60 -9.90 7.26
CA TYR A 215 3.44 -9.92 8.13
C TYR A 215 2.47 -8.77 7.88
N TYR A 216 2.99 -7.55 7.73
CA TYR A 216 2.19 -6.35 7.51
C TYR A 216 1.29 -6.52 6.29
N VAL A 217 1.89 -6.87 5.14
CA VAL A 217 1.18 -7.12 3.88
C VAL A 217 0.23 -8.33 3.99
N TRP A 218 0.66 -9.40 4.67
CA TRP A 218 -0.14 -10.61 4.85
C TRP A 218 -1.39 -10.39 5.70
N SER A 219 -1.29 -9.54 6.72
CA SER A 219 -2.40 -9.19 7.60
C SER A 219 -3.43 -8.26 6.94
N GLY A 220 -3.15 -7.77 5.74
CA GLY A 220 -4.04 -6.94 4.92
C GLY A 220 -3.46 -5.56 4.60
N GLU A 221 -3.46 -5.17 3.33
CA GLU A 221 -3.25 -3.81 2.82
C GLU A 221 -4.24 -3.57 1.67
N ASP A 222 -4.21 -2.40 1.04
CA ASP A 222 -5.10 -1.99 -0.07
C ASP A 222 -5.32 -3.07 -1.16
N CYS A 223 -4.30 -3.88 -1.47
CA CYS A 223 -4.32 -4.88 -2.53
C CYS A 223 -4.43 -6.33 -2.05
N THR A 224 -4.45 -6.57 -0.74
CA THR A 224 -4.53 -7.89 -0.15
C THR A 224 -5.77 -8.00 0.72
N SER A 225 -6.23 -9.23 0.97
CA SER A 225 -7.44 -9.43 1.77
C SER A 225 -7.13 -9.28 3.25
N ALA A 226 -8.07 -8.75 4.03
CA ALA A 226 -7.95 -8.71 5.49
C ALA A 226 -8.71 -9.89 6.12
N PHE A 227 -8.31 -10.26 7.34
CA PHE A 227 -9.00 -11.28 8.13
C PHE A 227 -10.07 -10.61 9.00
N LYS A 228 -11.36 -10.86 8.72
CA LYS A 228 -12.48 -10.19 9.44
C LYS A 228 -12.37 -10.39 10.95
N GLY A 229 -12.43 -9.28 11.69
CA GLY A 229 -12.34 -9.27 13.16
C GLY A 229 -10.95 -9.60 13.71
N LYS A 230 -9.90 -9.53 12.88
CA LYS A 230 -8.50 -9.72 13.28
C LYS A 230 -7.69 -8.46 12.94
N GLY A 231 -7.58 -7.54 13.91
CA GLY A 231 -6.65 -6.41 13.82
C GLY A 231 -5.19 -6.88 13.79
N LYS A 232 -4.24 -5.99 13.44
CA LYS A 232 -2.82 -6.34 13.26
C LYS A 232 -2.06 -6.55 14.57
N VAL A 233 -2.41 -5.82 15.62
CA VAL A 233 -1.63 -5.84 16.89
C VAL A 233 -1.67 -7.23 17.55
N GLY A 234 -2.85 -7.85 17.65
CA GLY A 234 -3.02 -9.15 18.31
C GLY A 234 -2.18 -10.28 17.67
N PRO A 235 -2.29 -10.52 16.35
CA PRO A 235 -1.48 -11.51 15.67
C PRO A 235 0.01 -11.13 15.63
N LEU A 236 0.38 -9.84 15.58
CA LEU A 236 1.78 -9.40 15.70
C LEU A 236 2.40 -9.84 17.03
N LYS A 237 1.70 -9.66 18.16
CA LYS A 237 2.16 -10.15 19.47
C LYS A 237 2.38 -11.67 19.47
N LYS A 238 1.64 -12.43 18.65
CA LYS A 238 1.87 -13.87 18.46
C LYS A 238 3.10 -14.15 17.59
N LEU A 239 3.30 -13.38 16.52
CA LEU A 239 4.47 -13.50 15.65
C LEU A 239 5.79 -13.25 16.42
N GLN A 240 5.81 -12.22 17.26
CA GLN A 240 6.96 -11.89 18.13
C GLN A 240 7.44 -13.08 18.97
N LYS A 241 6.52 -13.91 19.45
CA LYS A 241 6.82 -15.07 20.32
C LYS A 241 7.18 -16.35 19.55
N ASN A 242 7.14 -16.35 18.23
CA ASN A 242 7.27 -17.56 17.42
C ASN A 242 8.30 -17.39 16.28
N PRO A 243 9.59 -17.68 16.51
CA PRO A 243 10.67 -17.52 15.52
C PRO A 243 10.43 -18.26 14.20
N LYS A 244 9.82 -19.46 14.26
CA LYS A 244 9.44 -20.24 13.07
C LYS A 244 8.58 -19.42 12.10
N PHE A 245 7.60 -18.69 12.62
CA PHE A 245 6.72 -17.88 11.77
C PHE A 245 7.42 -16.61 11.31
N GLN A 246 8.32 -16.03 12.12
CA GLN A 246 9.15 -14.90 11.69
C GLN A 246 9.99 -15.27 10.46
N GLU A 247 10.63 -16.43 10.46
CA GLU A 247 11.38 -16.94 9.31
C GLU A 247 10.48 -17.11 8.07
N ALA A 248 9.30 -17.70 8.23
CA ALA A 248 8.36 -17.87 7.12
C ALA A 248 7.90 -16.52 6.51
N PHE A 249 7.54 -15.54 7.35
CA PHE A 249 7.17 -14.21 6.88
C PHE A 249 8.35 -13.47 6.25
N ALA A 250 9.55 -13.61 6.82
CA ALA A 250 10.76 -13.00 6.29
C ALA A 250 11.13 -13.52 4.90
N ARG A 251 10.70 -14.73 4.53
CA ARG A 251 10.97 -15.35 3.22
C ARG A 251 9.96 -14.99 2.12
N LEU A 252 8.83 -14.37 2.47
CA LEU A 252 7.87 -13.88 1.46
C LEU A 252 8.55 -12.89 0.52
N GLY A 253 8.31 -13.03 -0.78
CA GLY A 253 8.81 -12.13 -1.81
C GLY A 253 10.30 -12.25 -2.15
N ASP A 254 11.03 -13.21 -1.58
CA ASP A 254 12.38 -13.54 -2.04
C ASP A 254 12.35 -13.98 -3.51
N GLU A 255 11.37 -14.82 -3.85
CA GLU A 255 11.01 -15.22 -5.21
C GLU A 255 9.60 -14.75 -5.57
N TRP A 256 9.29 -14.73 -6.87
CA TRP A 256 7.96 -14.37 -7.37
C TRP A 256 6.91 -15.47 -7.13
N SER A 257 7.34 -16.71 -6.89
CA SER A 257 6.50 -17.83 -6.47
C SER A 257 6.73 -18.13 -4.99
N ILE A 258 5.64 -18.47 -4.29
CA ILE A 258 5.73 -18.90 -2.89
C ILE A 258 6.19 -20.35 -2.78
N HIS A 259 7.19 -20.60 -1.93
CA HIS A 259 7.64 -21.93 -1.58
C HIS A 259 6.58 -22.67 -0.75
N HIS A 260 6.39 -23.97 -1.01
CA HIS A 260 5.35 -24.78 -0.36
C HIS A 260 5.43 -24.73 1.18
N GLU A 261 6.64 -24.85 1.74
CA GLU A 261 6.89 -24.81 3.18
C GLU A 261 6.54 -23.45 3.82
N VAL A 262 6.69 -22.36 3.07
CA VAL A 262 6.28 -21.02 3.51
C VAL A 262 4.75 -20.96 3.51
N ASP A 263 4.10 -21.42 2.45
CA ASP A 263 2.63 -21.46 2.33
C ASP A 263 1.96 -22.33 3.42
N GLU A 264 2.57 -23.44 3.81
CA GLU A 264 2.15 -24.26 4.96
C GLU A 264 2.36 -23.53 6.29
N SER A 265 3.49 -22.85 6.47
CA SER A 265 3.79 -22.10 7.69
C SER A 265 2.84 -20.92 7.89
N LEU A 266 2.42 -20.25 6.81
CA LEU A 266 1.42 -19.18 6.85
C LEU A 266 0.03 -19.70 7.22
N GLU A 267 -0.35 -20.91 6.77
CA GLU A 267 -1.61 -21.54 7.20
C GLU A 267 -1.61 -21.92 8.68
N GLN A 268 -0.49 -22.46 9.16
CA GLN A 268 -0.30 -22.75 10.58
C GLN A 268 -0.40 -21.45 11.41
N PHE A 269 0.20 -20.35 10.93
CA PHE A 269 0.08 -19.06 11.59
C PHE A 269 -1.36 -18.54 11.59
N ALA A 270 -2.11 -18.74 10.51
CA ALA A 270 -3.55 -18.44 10.50
C ALA A 270 -4.29 -19.24 11.57
N CYS A 271 -4.01 -20.54 11.74
CA CYS A 271 -4.59 -21.34 12.83
C CYS A 271 -4.28 -20.75 14.22
N VAL A 272 -3.03 -20.35 14.45
CA VAL A 272 -2.59 -19.65 15.68
C VAL A 272 -3.35 -18.34 15.90
N MET A 273 -3.55 -17.54 14.86
CA MET A 273 -4.31 -16.28 14.89
C MET A 273 -5.78 -16.50 15.30
N TYR A 274 -6.37 -17.63 14.91
CA TYR A 274 -7.73 -18.01 15.30
C TYR A 274 -7.82 -18.75 16.65
N GLY A 275 -6.71 -18.89 17.37
CA GLY A 275 -6.69 -19.48 18.72
C GLY A 275 -6.47 -21.00 18.75
N HIS A 276 -6.09 -21.59 17.62
CA HIS A 276 -5.90 -23.02 17.45
C HIS A 276 -4.44 -23.35 17.14
N SER A 277 -3.54 -23.15 18.11
CA SER A 277 -2.09 -23.26 17.93
C SER A 277 -1.56 -24.67 17.62
N ARG A 278 -2.37 -25.71 17.89
CA ARG A 278 -2.02 -27.11 17.59
C ARG A 278 -2.49 -27.57 16.22
N GLU A 279 -3.33 -26.78 15.56
CA GLU A 279 -3.86 -27.12 14.25
C GLU A 279 -2.92 -26.66 13.14
N LEU A 280 -2.83 -27.47 12.09
CA LEU A 280 -2.00 -27.17 10.92
C LEU A 280 -2.83 -26.74 9.70
N SER A 281 -4.16 -26.89 9.77
CA SER A 281 -5.07 -26.67 8.64
C SER A 281 -6.18 -25.71 9.03
N VAL A 282 -6.33 -24.63 8.26
CA VAL A 282 -7.43 -23.67 8.47
C VAL A 282 -8.79 -24.30 8.20
N ASN A 283 -8.87 -25.32 7.34
CA ASN A 283 -10.12 -26.04 7.11
C ASN A 283 -10.54 -26.84 8.36
N THR A 284 -9.60 -27.45 9.07
CA THR A 284 -9.88 -28.11 10.35
C THR A 284 -10.36 -27.10 11.39
N VAL A 285 -9.68 -25.95 11.49
CA VAL A 285 -10.09 -24.87 12.40
C VAL A 285 -11.49 -24.34 12.04
N ARG A 286 -11.78 -24.13 10.76
CA ARG A 286 -13.11 -23.73 10.28
C ARG A 286 -14.19 -24.70 10.72
N GLY A 287 -13.97 -26.01 10.57
CA GLY A 287 -14.91 -27.04 11.02
C GLY A 287 -15.16 -26.95 12.52
N LYS A 288 -14.09 -26.90 13.33
CA LYS A 288 -14.18 -26.79 14.80
C LYS A 288 -14.93 -25.52 15.25
N MET A 289 -14.61 -24.38 14.64
CA MET A 289 -15.27 -23.11 14.96
C MET A 289 -16.74 -23.12 14.53
N LEU A 290 -17.06 -23.67 13.36
CA LEU A 290 -18.45 -23.77 12.88
C LEU A 290 -19.29 -24.66 13.79
N CYS A 291 -18.80 -25.86 14.15
CA CYS A 291 -19.47 -26.74 15.11
C CYS A 291 -19.71 -26.02 16.45
N LYS A 292 -18.73 -25.25 16.95
CA LYS A 292 -18.89 -24.47 18.19
C LYS A 292 -19.91 -23.34 18.05
N MET A 293 -20.00 -22.70 16.89
CA MET A 293 -20.93 -21.59 16.64
C MET A 293 -22.37 -22.07 16.47
N VAL A 294 -22.57 -23.25 15.88
CA VAL A 294 -23.90 -23.83 15.60
C VAL A 294 -24.40 -24.68 16.78
N GLY A 295 -23.49 -25.33 17.51
CA GLY A 295 -23.80 -26.41 18.45
C GLY A 295 -23.32 -27.76 17.88
N GLU A 296 -22.69 -28.60 18.71
CA GLU A 296 -21.98 -29.81 18.25
C GLU A 296 -22.88 -30.80 17.48
N ASP A 297 -24.18 -30.84 17.83
CA ASP A 297 -25.18 -31.73 17.23
C ASP A 297 -26.26 -30.97 16.43
N GLU A 298 -26.09 -29.66 16.24
CA GLU A 298 -27.07 -28.81 15.57
C GLU A 298 -26.73 -28.62 14.08
N LYS A 299 -27.77 -28.44 13.26
CA LYS A 299 -27.60 -28.13 11.84
C LYS A 299 -27.59 -26.63 11.63
N LEU A 300 -26.73 -26.16 10.73
CA LEU A 300 -26.80 -24.79 10.26
C LEU A 300 -28.13 -24.58 9.54
N THR A 301 -28.91 -23.61 9.99
CA THR A 301 -30.18 -23.21 9.38
C THR A 301 -30.17 -21.72 9.08
N ALA A 302 -31.11 -21.24 8.27
CA ALA A 302 -31.28 -19.80 8.03
C ALA A 302 -31.59 -19.00 9.31
N LYS A 303 -31.99 -19.66 10.41
CA LYS A 303 -32.22 -19.02 11.72
C LYS A 303 -30.98 -18.98 12.60
N SER A 304 -29.93 -19.71 12.24
CA SER A 304 -28.66 -19.71 12.95
C SER A 304 -28.02 -18.33 12.80
N LYS A 305 -27.92 -17.57 13.88
CA LYS A 305 -27.27 -16.23 13.91
C LYS A 305 -25.75 -16.36 13.91
N VAL A 306 -25.21 -17.06 12.92
CA VAL A 306 -23.77 -17.33 12.78
C VAL A 306 -23.20 -16.44 11.69
N ASP A 307 -22.31 -15.54 12.08
CA ASP A 307 -21.51 -14.77 11.14
C ASP A 307 -20.35 -15.64 10.62
N LEU A 308 -20.54 -16.21 9.43
CA LEU A 308 -19.55 -17.07 8.77
C LEU A 308 -18.27 -16.32 8.38
N ALA A 309 -18.30 -14.99 8.26
CA ALA A 309 -17.11 -14.19 7.95
C ALA A 309 -16.08 -14.20 9.09
N ARG A 310 -16.50 -14.53 10.33
CA ARG A 310 -15.60 -14.66 11.50
C ARG A 310 -14.80 -15.97 11.51
N LEU A 311 -15.08 -16.90 10.61
CA LEU A 311 -14.28 -18.11 10.44
C LEU A 311 -12.94 -17.77 9.76
N PRO A 312 -11.87 -18.58 9.96
CA PRO A 312 -10.65 -18.45 9.16
C PRO A 312 -10.98 -18.62 7.68
N PRO A 313 -10.25 -18.02 6.73
CA PRO A 313 -10.41 -18.36 5.32
C PRO A 313 -10.19 -19.86 5.12
N CYS A 314 -10.87 -20.46 4.14
CA CYS A 314 -10.55 -21.83 3.76
C CYS A 314 -9.19 -21.87 3.06
N ARG A 315 -8.54 -23.04 3.01
CA ARG A 315 -7.26 -23.20 2.31
C ARG A 315 -7.35 -22.71 0.86
N ALA A 316 -8.48 -22.97 0.22
CA ALA A 316 -8.72 -22.56 -1.17
C ALA A 316 -8.72 -21.03 -1.38
N ALA A 317 -9.10 -20.25 -0.35
CA ALA A 317 -9.06 -18.79 -0.36
C ALA A 317 -7.73 -18.22 0.19
N LEU A 318 -7.13 -18.88 1.17
CA LEU A 318 -5.86 -18.48 1.76
C LEU A 318 -4.70 -18.57 0.76
N GLN A 319 -4.68 -19.58 -0.11
CA GLN A 319 -3.61 -19.76 -1.09
C GLN A 319 -3.49 -18.59 -2.10
N PRO A 320 -4.57 -18.19 -2.80
CA PRO A 320 -4.53 -16.98 -3.62
C PRO A 320 -4.16 -15.70 -2.85
N HIS A 321 -4.61 -15.57 -1.61
CA HIS A 321 -4.20 -14.45 -0.74
C HIS A 321 -2.68 -14.45 -0.53
N ASN A 322 -2.10 -15.58 -0.13
CA ASN A 322 -0.66 -15.73 0.07
C ASN A 322 0.14 -15.43 -1.20
N LYS A 323 -0.38 -15.79 -2.39
CA LYS A 323 0.23 -15.44 -3.69
C LYS A 323 0.27 -13.92 -3.93
N ARG A 324 -0.84 -13.23 -3.68
CA ARG A 324 -0.90 -11.76 -3.80
C ARG A 324 0.05 -11.06 -2.83
N VAL A 325 0.06 -11.53 -1.58
CA VAL A 325 0.98 -11.06 -0.55
C VAL A 325 2.43 -11.24 -1.00
N ASN A 326 2.78 -12.42 -1.50
CA ASN A 326 4.13 -12.71 -1.99
C ASN A 326 4.55 -11.75 -3.12
N HIS A 327 3.66 -11.48 -4.07
CA HIS A 327 3.91 -10.53 -5.15
C HIS A 327 4.14 -9.10 -4.63
N ARG A 328 3.34 -8.64 -3.68
CA ARG A 328 3.49 -7.30 -3.08
C ARG A 328 4.79 -7.18 -2.28
N VAL A 329 5.08 -8.15 -1.41
CA VAL A 329 6.33 -8.18 -0.64
C VAL A 329 7.54 -8.26 -1.58
N ALA A 330 7.45 -9.00 -2.68
CA ALA A 330 8.51 -9.07 -3.68
C ALA A 330 8.85 -7.70 -4.30
N LEU A 331 7.84 -6.85 -4.54
CA LEU A 331 8.04 -5.48 -5.00
C LEU A 331 8.71 -4.63 -3.92
N TYR A 332 8.20 -4.67 -2.68
CA TYR A 332 8.75 -3.90 -1.56
C TYR A 332 10.20 -4.26 -1.26
N LYS A 333 10.56 -5.55 -1.30
CA LYS A 333 11.94 -6.01 -1.13
C LYS A 333 12.89 -5.54 -2.23
N ARG A 334 12.36 -5.18 -3.39
CA ARG A 334 13.09 -4.66 -4.56
C ARG A 334 12.94 -3.16 -4.74
N ALA A 335 12.45 -2.43 -3.73
CA ALA A 335 12.23 -0.99 -3.78
C ALA A 335 13.49 -0.16 -4.12
N HIS A 336 14.69 -0.67 -3.81
CA HIS A 336 15.97 -0.05 -4.18
C HIS A 336 16.32 -0.21 -5.67
N ILE A 337 15.65 -1.10 -6.41
CA ILE A 337 15.92 -1.39 -7.81
C ILE A 337 15.11 -0.44 -8.71
N ALA A 338 15.80 0.35 -9.53
CA ALA A 338 15.19 1.30 -10.45
C ALA A 338 14.20 0.63 -11.42
N ILE A 339 14.67 -0.40 -12.14
CA ILE A 339 13.90 -1.14 -13.14
C ILE A 339 13.72 -2.57 -12.65
N VAL A 340 12.50 -2.91 -12.26
CA VAL A 340 12.16 -4.24 -11.77
C VAL A 340 11.56 -5.05 -12.91
N GLU A 341 12.21 -6.15 -13.28
CA GLU A 341 11.60 -7.21 -14.07
C GLU A 341 10.71 -8.05 -13.16
N LYS A 342 9.41 -8.08 -13.48
CA LYS A 342 8.39 -8.76 -12.67
C LYS A 342 7.42 -9.54 -13.56
N PRO A 343 6.87 -10.66 -13.09
CA PRO A 343 5.76 -11.31 -13.75
C PRO A 343 4.57 -10.36 -13.77
N LYS A 344 3.68 -10.56 -14.73
CA LYS A 344 2.43 -9.83 -14.77
C LYS A 344 1.53 -10.34 -13.64
N PRO A 345 0.73 -9.50 -12.99
CA PRO A 345 -0.09 -9.93 -11.85
C PRO A 345 -1.08 -11.06 -12.17
N TYR A 346 -1.44 -11.24 -13.43
CA TYR A 346 -2.33 -12.28 -13.93
C TYR A 346 -1.60 -13.52 -14.49
N ASP A 347 -0.27 -13.54 -14.43
CA ASP A 347 0.50 -14.75 -14.72
C ASP A 347 0.24 -15.79 -13.61
N GLU A 348 0.48 -17.07 -13.93
CA GLU A 348 0.24 -18.16 -13.00
C GLU A 348 1.03 -17.96 -11.70
N GLY A 349 0.36 -18.21 -10.57
CA GLY A 349 0.99 -18.12 -9.25
C GLY A 349 1.04 -16.72 -8.64
N GLN A 350 0.57 -15.67 -9.32
CA GLN A 350 0.62 -14.29 -8.80
C GLN A 350 -0.63 -13.90 -8.00
N GLY A 351 -1.79 -14.50 -8.26
CA GLY A 351 -2.99 -14.35 -7.41
C GLY A 351 -4.01 -13.30 -7.87
N TRP A 352 -3.86 -12.75 -9.08
CA TRP A 352 -4.88 -11.97 -9.79
C TRP A 352 -5.29 -12.64 -11.10
N MET A 353 -6.43 -12.23 -11.63
CA MET A 353 -6.94 -12.59 -12.95
C MET A 353 -7.49 -11.34 -13.64
N ARG A 354 -7.74 -11.41 -14.95
CA ARG A 354 -8.40 -10.34 -15.70
C ARG A 354 -9.89 -10.60 -15.76
N ASN A 355 -10.69 -9.59 -15.44
CA ASN A 355 -12.13 -9.66 -15.62
C ASN A 355 -12.55 -9.32 -17.06
N ALA A 356 -13.86 -9.34 -17.34
CA ALA A 356 -14.41 -9.07 -18.67
C ALA A 356 -14.08 -7.65 -19.23
N LYS A 357 -13.67 -6.71 -18.37
CA LYS A 357 -13.28 -5.34 -18.74
C LYS A 357 -11.76 -5.15 -18.85
N ASP A 358 -10.99 -6.25 -18.86
CA ASP A 358 -9.53 -6.26 -18.81
C ASP A 358 -8.90 -5.64 -17.55
N LEU A 359 -9.70 -5.45 -16.48
CA LEU A 359 -9.22 -4.98 -15.19
C LEU A 359 -8.74 -6.16 -14.36
N LEU A 360 -7.71 -5.92 -13.54
CA LEU A 360 -7.17 -6.93 -12.64
C LEU A 360 -8.07 -7.13 -11.43
N GLU A 361 -8.45 -8.36 -11.15
CA GLU A 361 -9.23 -8.75 -9.98
C GLU A 361 -8.52 -9.82 -9.14
N PRO A 362 -8.59 -9.77 -7.81
CA PRO A 362 -8.07 -10.83 -6.96
C PRO A 362 -8.72 -12.18 -7.29
N ILE A 363 -7.90 -13.22 -7.39
CA ILE A 363 -8.43 -14.59 -7.34
C ILE A 363 -8.88 -14.84 -5.89
N TRP A 364 -10.18 -14.88 -5.64
CA TRP A 364 -10.70 -15.05 -4.28
C TRP A 364 -10.61 -16.48 -3.76
N SER A 365 -10.69 -17.48 -4.65
CA SER A 365 -10.61 -18.89 -4.30
C SER A 365 -10.04 -19.69 -5.46
N SER A 366 -9.25 -20.71 -5.13
CA SER A 366 -8.75 -21.72 -6.08
C SER A 366 -9.77 -22.82 -6.39
N LYS A 367 -10.91 -22.84 -5.66
CA LYS A 367 -12.00 -23.80 -5.85
C LYS A 367 -13.33 -23.04 -6.00
N PRO A 368 -14.34 -23.66 -6.65
CA PRO A 368 -15.69 -23.09 -6.69
C PRO A 368 -16.18 -22.72 -5.28
N ILE A 369 -16.71 -21.51 -5.14
CA ILE A 369 -17.25 -20.99 -3.86
C ILE A 369 -18.49 -21.81 -3.46
N LEU A 370 -19.29 -22.21 -4.44
CA LEU A 370 -20.45 -23.07 -4.30
C LEU A 370 -20.28 -24.33 -5.16
N PRO A 371 -20.78 -25.50 -4.70
CA PRO A 371 -20.93 -26.66 -5.56
C PRO A 371 -21.78 -26.34 -6.79
N ALA A 372 -21.44 -26.92 -7.95
CA ALA A 372 -22.16 -26.66 -9.21
C ALA A 372 -23.68 -26.90 -9.08
N SER A 373 -24.09 -27.95 -8.36
CA SER A 373 -25.49 -28.28 -8.10
C SER A 373 -26.27 -27.19 -7.34
N LEU A 374 -25.59 -26.37 -6.54
CA LEU A 374 -26.19 -25.24 -5.83
C LEU A 374 -26.23 -23.97 -6.70
N ILE A 375 -25.24 -23.80 -7.58
CA ILE A 375 -25.21 -22.69 -8.55
C ILE A 375 -26.39 -22.82 -9.52
N ASP A 376 -26.63 -24.03 -10.03
CA ASP A 376 -27.75 -24.31 -10.95
C ASP A 376 -29.10 -24.05 -10.27
N LEU A 377 -29.21 -24.35 -8.97
CA LEU A 377 -30.41 -24.10 -8.17
C LEU A 377 -30.65 -22.61 -7.94
N LEU A 378 -29.60 -21.84 -7.64
CA LEU A 378 -29.68 -20.38 -7.42
C LEU A 378 -29.92 -19.61 -8.72
N ALA A 379 -29.40 -20.08 -9.85
CA ALA A 379 -29.65 -19.49 -11.17
C ALA A 379 -31.10 -19.69 -11.64
N ALA A 380 -31.82 -20.65 -11.05
CA ALA A 380 -33.24 -20.90 -11.29
C ALA A 380 -34.18 -20.02 -10.42
N ILE A 381 -33.65 -19.21 -9.51
CA ILE A 381 -34.42 -18.29 -8.65
C ILE A 381 -34.45 -16.90 -9.30
N ASP A 382 -35.66 -16.33 -9.46
CA ASP A 382 -35.93 -15.05 -10.14
C ASP A 382 -35.17 -13.88 -9.47
N PRO A 383 -34.48 -12.98 -10.21
CA PRO A 383 -33.64 -11.93 -9.62
C PRO A 383 -34.35 -10.89 -8.72
N LYS A 384 -35.68 -10.96 -8.58
CA LYS A 384 -36.49 -10.04 -7.77
C LYS A 384 -36.41 -10.29 -6.26
N ASP A 385 -35.87 -11.42 -5.83
CA ASP A 385 -35.78 -11.80 -4.41
C ASP A 385 -34.41 -11.49 -3.76
N LYS A 386 -33.55 -10.71 -4.42
CA LYS A 386 -32.25 -10.30 -3.85
C LYS A 386 -32.40 -9.04 -3.00
N GLU A 387 -32.52 -9.21 -1.69
CA GLU A 387 -32.25 -8.15 -0.73
C GLU A 387 -30.79 -7.71 -0.86
N THR A 388 -30.58 -6.40 -1.04
CA THR A 388 -29.27 -5.76 -1.13
C THR A 388 -28.61 -5.77 0.24
N GLU A 389 -27.50 -6.49 0.41
CA GLU A 389 -26.61 -6.33 1.55
C GLU A 389 -25.79 -5.05 1.36
N ASP A 390 -25.93 -4.12 2.30
CA ASP A 390 -25.15 -2.88 2.36
C ASP A 390 -23.67 -3.21 2.66
N GLU A 391 -22.77 -2.73 1.80
CA GLU A 391 -21.33 -2.79 2.01
C GLU A 391 -20.94 -1.77 3.09
N GLU A 392 -20.63 -2.23 4.30
CA GLU A 392 -20.07 -1.38 5.35
C GLU A 392 -18.65 -0.92 4.98
N ASP A 393 -18.47 0.40 4.95
CA ASP A 393 -17.19 1.08 4.76
C ASP A 393 -16.14 0.56 5.76
N MET A 394 -15.05 -0.01 5.24
CA MET A 394 -13.87 -0.30 6.05
C MET A 394 -13.18 1.02 6.42
N GLU A 395 -13.36 1.48 7.66
CA GLU A 395 -12.51 2.51 8.24
C GLU A 395 -11.06 2.00 8.24
N VAL A 396 -10.18 2.81 7.66
CA VAL A 396 -8.73 2.60 7.70
C VAL A 396 -8.28 2.97 9.11
N ASP A 397 -8.10 1.97 9.97
CA ASP A 397 -7.50 2.16 11.30
C ASP A 397 -6.12 2.82 11.14
N GLU A 398 -5.93 4.03 11.70
CA GLU A 398 -4.61 4.60 11.88
C GLU A 398 -3.80 3.64 12.76
N VAL A 399 -2.73 3.06 12.19
CA VAL A 399 -1.84 2.18 12.92
C VAL A 399 -1.13 3.01 13.98
N ASP A 400 -1.52 2.83 15.24
CA ASP A 400 -0.77 3.39 16.35
C ASP A 400 0.54 2.61 16.50
N PHE A 401 1.62 3.25 16.04
CA PHE A 401 2.97 2.73 16.17
C PHE A 401 3.33 2.41 17.63
N ASP A 402 2.82 3.16 18.61
CA ASP A 402 3.17 2.94 20.01
C ASP A 402 2.54 1.62 20.51
N ALA A 403 1.29 1.35 20.17
CA ALA A 403 0.60 0.09 20.51
C ALA A 403 1.18 -1.17 19.83
N MET A 404 1.91 -1.04 18.71
CA MET A 404 2.64 -2.16 18.09
C MET A 404 3.89 -2.57 18.88
N PHE A 405 4.42 -1.69 19.72
CA PHE A 405 5.73 -1.87 20.37
C PHE A 405 5.72 -1.61 21.88
N GLU A 406 4.57 -1.32 22.49
CA GLU A 406 4.40 -1.38 23.94
C GLU A 406 4.72 -2.80 24.43
N SER A 407 5.89 -2.95 25.06
CA SER A 407 6.14 -4.06 25.97
C SER A 407 5.25 -3.85 27.17
N ASP A 408 4.28 -4.74 27.37
CA ASP A 408 3.64 -4.90 28.67
C ASP A 408 4.74 -5.39 29.65
N GLU A 409 5.55 -4.48 30.17
CA GLU A 409 6.21 -4.68 31.46
C GLU A 409 5.12 -4.56 32.51
N GLU A 410 4.46 -5.66 32.83
CA GLU A 410 3.80 -5.83 34.12
C GLU A 410 3.67 -7.32 34.47
N LEU A 411 4.59 -7.72 35.37
CA LEU A 411 4.56 -8.74 36.44
C LEU A 411 3.87 -10.11 36.21
#